data_AF-A0A352NGV5-F1
#
_entry.id   AF-A0A352NGV5-F1
#
_cell.length_a   1.000
_cell.length_b   1.000
_cell.length_c   1.000
_cell.angle_alpha   90.00
_cell.angle_beta   90.00
_cell.angle_gamma   90.00
#
_symmetry.space_group_name_H-M   'P 1'
#
loop_
_entity.id
_entity.type
_entity.pdbx_description
1 polymer ?
#
loop_
_entity_poly.entity_id
_entity_poly.type
_entity_poly.pdbx_seq_one_letter_code
_entity_poly.pdbx_strand_id
1 'polypeptide(L)'
;MGNNDTKLLESLLNAPVSGRILSKDMDKFVKDCCSGEKPPCRCACPLDLDIVALNTKLQKGNFNSAYTMYRDKVLFPGIVSRICDQPCCSACVRKGIDDSIDMLKLEKAIVEYTRSTMPVKYNIPKKSKKIAILGAGLCGLSCTIKLASHGYDVSIFEKSDRVGGKLWGLLSPEIFIAEIENQMQYLNYDLKLYTEVETIGELKDDFDAVLIATGKDGESFGMLEGLNRDSLGSLQAGIFLA
;
A
#
# COMPACT_ATOMS: atom_id res chain seq x y z
N MET A 1 -32.38 -25.59 62.42
CA MET A 1 -31.59 -25.41 61.18
C MET A 1 -32.33 -26.17 60.08
N GLY A 2 -33.40 -25.70 59.45
CA GLY A 2 -33.95 -24.37 59.23
C GLY A 2 -34.42 -24.39 57.78
N ASN A 3 -35.69 -24.77 57.56
CA ASN A 3 -36.38 -25.03 56.27
C ASN A 3 -36.32 -23.86 55.24
N ASN A 4 -35.56 -22.81 55.55
CA ASN A 4 -35.30 -21.65 54.71
C ASN A 4 -34.06 -21.83 53.83
N ASP A 5 -33.01 -22.52 54.29
CA ASP A 5 -31.77 -22.66 53.50
C ASP A 5 -31.96 -23.60 52.30
N THR A 6 -32.76 -24.66 52.47
CA THR A 6 -33.14 -25.57 51.39
C THR A 6 -34.06 -24.92 50.36
N LYS A 7 -35.00 -24.06 50.79
CA LYS A 7 -35.86 -23.30 49.87
C LYS A 7 -35.10 -22.21 49.12
N LEU A 8 -34.10 -21.60 49.73
CA LEU A 8 -33.24 -20.62 49.07
C LEU A 8 -32.40 -21.28 47.96
N LEU A 9 -31.82 -22.46 48.24
CA LEU A 9 -31.07 -23.28 47.27
C LEU A 9 -31.95 -23.79 46.13
N GLU A 10 -33.18 -24.25 46.41
CA GLU A 10 -34.14 -24.65 45.37
C GLU A 10 -34.60 -23.46 44.52
N SER A 11 -34.75 -22.26 45.10
CA SER A 11 -35.09 -21.05 44.34
C SER A 11 -33.96 -20.58 43.43
N LEU A 12 -32.70 -20.77 43.83
CA LEU A 12 -31.52 -20.45 43.01
C LEU A 12 -31.31 -21.47 41.89
N LEU A 13 -31.66 -22.74 42.11
CA LEU A 13 -31.60 -23.81 41.10
C LEU A 13 -32.75 -23.73 40.08
N ASN A 14 -33.92 -23.26 40.51
CA ASN A 14 -35.13 -23.16 39.68
C ASN A 14 -35.43 -21.75 39.15
N ALA A 15 -34.59 -20.76 39.47
CA ALA A 15 -34.66 -19.46 38.81
C ALA A 15 -34.51 -19.68 37.30
N PRO A 16 -35.42 -19.14 36.45
CA PRO A 16 -35.25 -19.23 35.01
C PRO A 16 -33.90 -18.58 34.71
N VAL A 17 -32.96 -19.38 34.18
CA VAL A 17 -31.62 -18.89 33.86
C VAL A 17 -31.74 -18.05 32.60
N SER A 18 -32.33 -16.86 32.73
CA SER A 18 -32.36 -15.84 31.69
C SER A 18 -30.91 -15.41 31.48
N GLY A 19 -30.22 -16.04 30.53
CA GLY A 19 -28.82 -15.79 30.26
C GLY A 19 -27.95 -17.02 29.95
N ARG A 20 -28.48 -18.25 29.94
CA ARG A 20 -27.71 -19.36 29.32
C ARG A 20 -27.70 -19.17 27.81
N ILE A 21 -26.56 -18.73 27.28
CA ILE A 21 -26.24 -18.85 25.85
C ILE A 21 -26.30 -20.34 25.50
N LEU A 22 -27.28 -20.76 24.70
CA LEU A 22 -27.34 -22.13 24.22
C LEU A 22 -26.15 -22.36 23.27
N SER A 23 -25.61 -23.58 23.19
CA SER A 23 -24.51 -23.88 22.26
C SER A 23 -24.84 -23.50 20.81
N LYS A 24 -26.13 -23.55 20.44
CA LYS A 24 -26.67 -23.17 19.13
C LYS A 24 -26.62 -21.66 18.87
N ASP A 25 -26.66 -20.85 19.93
CA ASP A 25 -26.51 -19.39 19.85
C ASP A 25 -25.03 -18.99 19.82
N MET A 26 -24.14 -19.82 20.37
CA MET A 26 -22.68 -19.62 20.32
C MET A 26 -22.18 -19.52 18.88
N ASP A 27 -22.67 -20.40 17.99
CA ASP A 27 -22.30 -20.39 16.57
C ASP A 27 -22.66 -19.06 15.90
N LYS A 28 -23.79 -18.44 16.29
CA LYS A 28 -24.19 -17.12 15.80
C LYS A 28 -23.26 -16.03 16.31
N PHE A 29 -22.96 -16.00 17.61
CA PHE A 29 -22.06 -14.99 18.20
C PHE A 29 -20.62 -15.10 17.69
N VAL A 30 -20.14 -16.33 17.43
CA VAL A 30 -18.83 -16.57 16.81
C VAL A 30 -18.82 -16.13 15.35
N LYS A 31 -19.90 -16.37 14.61
CA LYS A 31 -20.03 -15.94 13.20
C LYS A 31 -20.09 -14.42 13.04
N ASP A 32 -20.72 -13.73 13.98
CA ASP A 32 -20.82 -12.26 14.00
C ASP A 32 -19.55 -11.60 14.55
N CYS A 33 -18.54 -12.38 14.94
CA CYS A 33 -17.29 -11.88 15.50
C CYS A 33 -16.40 -11.28 14.40
N CYS A 34 -16.06 -10.01 14.51
CA CYS A 34 -15.13 -9.30 13.62
C CYS A 34 -13.65 -9.76 13.77
N SER A 35 -13.41 -10.88 14.46
CA SER A 35 -12.07 -11.43 14.63
C SER A 35 -11.47 -11.80 13.27
N GLY A 36 -10.43 -11.08 12.88
CA GLY A 36 -9.73 -11.25 11.61
C GLY A 36 -10.12 -10.24 10.53
N GLU A 37 -11.14 -9.40 10.75
CA GLU A 37 -11.43 -8.29 9.86
C GLU A 37 -10.35 -7.20 9.95
N LYS A 38 -10.08 -6.55 8.82
CA LYS A 38 -9.14 -5.43 8.77
C LYS A 38 -9.75 -4.21 9.47
N PRO A 39 -8.96 -3.45 10.25
CA PRO A 39 -9.43 -2.18 10.81
C PRO A 39 -9.92 -1.21 9.72
N PRO A 40 -10.97 -0.41 9.96
CA PRO A 40 -11.53 0.51 8.95
C PRO A 40 -10.49 1.45 8.34
N CYS A 41 -9.53 1.92 9.14
CA CYS A 41 -8.44 2.78 8.68
C CYS A 41 -7.51 2.09 7.67
N ARG A 42 -7.31 0.78 7.79
CA ARG A 42 -6.54 -0.03 6.82
C ARG A 42 -7.34 -0.26 5.55
N CYS A 43 -8.63 -0.55 5.66
CA CYS A 43 -9.53 -0.69 4.50
C CYS A 43 -9.62 0.59 3.66
N ALA A 44 -9.58 1.76 4.32
CA ALA A 44 -9.59 3.05 3.65
C ALA A 44 -8.24 3.46 3.04
N CYS A 45 -7.13 2.82 3.45
CA CYS A 45 -5.81 3.14 2.92
C CYS A 45 -5.61 2.45 1.56
N PRO A 46 -5.32 3.19 0.48
CA PRO A 46 -5.11 2.58 -0.84
C PRO A 46 -3.86 1.68 -0.89
N LEU A 47 -2.93 1.84 0.05
CA LEU A 47 -1.71 1.04 0.16
C LEU A 47 -1.87 -0.17 1.10
N ASP A 48 -3.08 -0.43 1.62
CA ASP A 48 -3.37 -1.47 2.61
C ASP A 48 -2.41 -1.41 3.82
N LEU A 49 -2.10 -0.20 4.28
CA LEU A 49 -1.17 0.03 5.39
C LEU A 49 -1.82 -0.35 6.73
N ASP A 50 -1.14 -1.20 7.50
CA ASP A 50 -1.60 -1.58 8.84
C ASP A 50 -1.19 -0.53 9.87
N ILE A 51 -2.05 0.47 10.02
CA ILE A 51 -1.84 1.63 10.90
C ILE A 51 -1.81 1.21 12.37
N VAL A 52 -2.56 0.17 12.76
CA VAL A 52 -2.62 -0.31 14.16
C VAL A 52 -1.29 -0.95 14.56
N ALA A 53 -0.77 -1.85 13.72
CA ALA A 53 0.52 -2.47 13.94
C ALA A 53 1.67 -1.46 13.85
N LEU A 54 1.59 -0.50 12.92
CA LEU A 54 2.54 0.61 12.81
C LEU A 54 2.57 1.46 14.09
N ASN A 55 1.41 1.88 14.58
CA ASN A 55 1.29 2.68 15.79
C ASN A 55 1.81 1.93 17.03
N THR A 56 1.57 0.62 17.09
CA THR A 56 2.10 -0.25 18.16
C THR A 56 3.63 -0.26 18.21
N LYS A 57 4.31 -0.20 17.04
CA LYS A 57 5.77 -0.08 16.97
C LYS A 57 6.24 1.31 17.40
N LEU A 58 5.52 2.35 16.98
CA LEU A 58 5.84 3.74 17.33
C LEU A 58 5.69 4.03 18.83
N GLN A 59 4.65 3.49 19.47
CA GLN A 59 4.47 3.59 20.93
C GLN A 59 5.65 2.98 21.72
N LYS A 60 6.35 2.01 21.14
CA LYS A 60 7.55 1.39 21.73
C LYS A 60 8.85 2.13 21.37
N GLY A 61 8.77 3.26 20.65
CA GLY A 61 9.94 4.00 20.14
C GLY A 61 10.70 3.29 19.02
N ASN A 62 10.14 2.23 18.43
CA ASN A 62 10.82 1.37 17.46
C ASN A 62 10.71 1.92 16.03
N PHE A 63 11.22 3.13 15.78
CA PHE A 63 11.12 3.83 14.49
C PHE A 63 11.72 3.05 13.32
N ASN A 64 12.84 2.34 13.52
CA ASN A 64 13.45 1.53 12.47
C ASN A 64 12.53 0.39 12.01
N SER A 65 11.93 -0.33 12.95
CA SER A 65 11.00 -1.43 12.62
C SER A 65 9.71 -0.89 12.02
N ALA A 66 9.23 0.28 12.49
CA ALA A 66 8.09 0.96 11.89
C ALA A 66 8.40 1.39 10.45
N TYR A 67 9.58 1.96 10.19
CA TYR A 67 10.03 2.35 8.85
C TYR A 67 10.14 1.15 7.91
N THR A 68 10.75 0.02 8.34
CA THR A 68 10.81 -1.20 7.53
C THR A 68 9.42 -1.68 7.14
N MET A 69 8.48 -1.71 8.10
CA MET A 69 7.10 -2.10 7.86
C MET A 69 6.37 -1.12 6.94
N TYR A 70 6.59 0.17 7.13
CA TYR A 70 6.00 1.22 6.30
C TYR A 70 6.50 1.14 4.85
N ARG A 71 7.80 0.98 4.65
CA ARG A 71 8.45 0.89 3.34
C ARG A 71 8.03 -0.35 2.52
N ASP A 72 7.59 -1.43 3.17
CA ASP A 72 7.07 -2.60 2.47
C ASP A 72 5.82 -2.26 1.62
N LYS A 73 4.99 -1.35 2.15
CA LYS A 73 3.77 -0.86 1.50
C LYS A 73 3.98 0.43 0.72
N VAL A 74 4.77 1.35 1.28
CA VAL A 74 5.00 2.69 0.75
C VAL A 74 6.39 2.78 0.14
N LEU A 75 6.47 2.75 -1.19
CA LEU A 75 7.75 2.61 -1.89
C LEU A 75 8.60 3.88 -1.89
N PHE A 76 7.97 5.04 -1.71
CA PHE A 76 8.64 6.33 -1.52
C PHE A 76 8.19 6.99 -0.21
N PRO A 77 8.63 6.48 0.95
CA PRO A 77 8.25 7.02 2.27
C PRO A 77 8.43 8.53 2.40
N GLY A 78 9.55 9.08 1.89
CA GLY A 78 9.86 10.50 1.95
C GLY A 78 8.87 11.37 1.17
N ILE A 79 8.40 10.88 0.02
CA ILE A 79 7.40 11.60 -0.79
C ILE A 79 6.03 11.49 -0.12
N VAL A 80 5.56 10.27 0.18
CA VAL A 80 4.19 10.03 0.67
C VAL A 80 3.94 10.70 2.02
N SER A 81 4.92 10.71 2.92
CA SER A 81 4.84 11.46 4.20
C SER A 81 4.63 12.97 4.06
N ARG A 82 4.66 13.52 2.84
CA ARG A 82 4.40 14.94 2.56
C ARG A 82 3.12 15.18 1.76
N ILE A 83 2.67 14.20 0.98
CA ILE A 83 1.54 14.34 0.04
C ILE A 83 0.34 13.44 0.38
N CYS A 84 0.42 12.62 1.43
CA CYS A 84 -0.66 11.71 1.81
C CYS A 84 -1.95 12.49 2.13
N ASP A 85 -3.04 12.18 1.44
CA ASP A 85 -4.37 12.78 1.64
C ASP A 85 -5.11 12.23 2.88
N GLN A 86 -4.50 11.29 3.60
CA GLN A 86 -5.01 10.71 4.85
C GLN A 86 -6.46 10.16 4.79
N PRO A 87 -6.84 9.33 3.79
CA PRO A 87 -8.20 8.77 3.72
C PRO A 87 -8.55 7.91 4.95
N CYS A 88 -7.53 7.34 5.60
CA CYS A 88 -7.67 6.58 6.83
C CYS A 88 -8.18 7.42 8.03
N CYS A 89 -7.94 8.74 8.05
CA CYS A 89 -8.48 9.63 9.08
C CYS A 89 -10.01 9.73 8.97
N SER A 90 -10.55 9.71 7.75
CA SER A 90 -12.00 9.70 7.51
C SER A 90 -12.69 8.48 8.12
N ALA A 91 -12.06 7.31 8.03
CA ALA A 91 -12.56 6.04 8.56
C ALA A 91 -12.11 5.75 10.02
N CYS A 92 -11.45 6.68 10.70
CA CYS A 92 -10.88 6.42 12.02
C CYS A 92 -11.96 6.30 13.10
N VAL A 93 -12.02 5.15 13.78
CA VAL A 93 -12.99 4.88 14.86
C VAL A 93 -12.85 5.81 16.08
N ARG A 94 -11.66 6.42 16.29
CA ARG A 94 -11.44 7.38 17.39
C ARG A 94 -12.28 8.64 17.27
N LYS A 95 -12.78 8.98 16.06
CA LYS A 95 -13.69 10.12 15.85
C LYS A 95 -14.93 10.10 16.73
N GLY A 96 -15.36 8.91 17.19
CA GLY A 96 -16.48 8.79 18.12
C GLY A 96 -16.14 9.14 19.58
N ILE A 97 -14.86 9.34 19.90
CA ILE A 97 -14.36 9.63 21.25
C ILE A 97 -13.68 11.01 21.25
N ASP A 98 -12.72 11.22 20.35
CA ASP A 98 -11.92 12.43 20.19
C ASP A 98 -11.52 12.64 18.72
N ASP A 99 -10.34 13.22 18.45
CA ASP A 99 -9.87 13.44 17.08
C ASP A 99 -9.32 12.15 16.43
N SER A 100 -9.42 12.10 15.09
CA SER A 100 -8.74 11.05 14.33
C SER A 100 -7.22 11.16 14.48
N ILE A 101 -6.54 10.02 14.40
CA ILE A 101 -5.07 9.97 14.40
C ILE A 101 -4.53 10.78 13.21
N ASP A 102 -3.59 11.68 13.47
CA ASP A 102 -2.89 12.44 12.43
C ASP A 102 -1.84 11.56 11.75
N MET A 103 -2.28 10.84 10.73
CA MET A 103 -1.44 9.90 9.99
C MET A 103 -0.24 10.57 9.33
N LEU A 104 -0.40 11.77 8.74
CA LEU A 104 0.68 12.47 8.04
C LEU A 104 1.82 12.83 9.01
N LYS A 105 1.50 13.27 10.24
CA LYS A 105 2.53 13.50 11.27
C LYS A 105 3.24 12.22 11.68
N LEU A 106 2.53 11.10 11.78
CA LEU A 106 3.15 9.81 12.10
C LEU A 106 4.09 9.36 10.97
N GLU A 107 3.67 9.47 9.71
CA GLU A 107 4.51 9.16 8.54
C GLU A 107 5.77 10.02 8.51
N LYS A 108 5.66 11.33 8.78
CA LYS A 108 6.81 12.23 8.91
C LYS A 108 7.76 11.79 10.03
N ALA A 109 7.22 11.51 11.22
CA ALA A 109 8.00 11.05 12.36
C ALA A 109 8.73 9.71 12.07
N ILE A 110 8.09 8.79 11.35
CA ILE A 110 8.71 7.53 10.92
C ILE A 110 9.95 7.78 10.07
N VAL A 111 9.84 8.67 9.09
CA VAL A 111 10.93 9.00 8.17
C VAL A 111 12.03 9.80 8.86
N GLU A 112 11.67 10.72 9.77
CA GLU A 112 12.61 11.61 10.45
C GLU A 112 13.41 10.91 11.56
N TYR A 113 12.77 10.05 12.37
CA TYR A 113 13.42 9.40 13.51
C TYR A 113 14.01 8.02 13.19
N THR A 114 13.87 7.52 11.96
CA THR A 114 14.58 6.30 11.56
C THR A 114 16.08 6.60 11.45
N ARG A 115 16.90 5.60 11.79
CA ARG A 115 18.36 5.71 11.67
C ARG A 115 18.83 5.65 10.22
N SER A 116 18.06 5.03 9.35
CA SER A 116 18.41 4.88 7.94
C SER A 116 17.15 4.69 7.10
N THR A 117 17.04 5.50 6.05
CA THR A 117 16.00 5.38 5.03
C THR A 117 16.44 4.53 3.84
N MET A 118 17.68 4.04 3.86
CA MET A 118 18.28 3.33 2.75
C MET A 118 17.54 2.02 2.45
N PRO A 119 17.35 1.68 1.16
CA PRO A 119 16.83 0.39 0.78
C PRO A 119 17.82 -0.72 1.14
N VAL A 120 17.28 -1.91 1.45
CA VAL A 120 18.12 -3.10 1.61
C VAL A 120 18.55 -3.59 0.23
N LYS A 121 19.86 -3.80 0.04
CA LYS A 121 20.40 -4.43 -1.16
C LYS A 121 20.19 -5.93 -1.07
N TYR A 122 19.40 -6.49 -1.99
CA TYR A 122 19.20 -7.92 -2.13
C TYR A 122 19.96 -8.44 -3.35
N ASN A 123 20.57 -9.62 -3.23
CA ASN A 123 21.08 -10.36 -4.38
C ASN A 123 19.97 -11.28 -4.91
N ILE A 124 19.28 -10.85 -5.95
CA ILE A 124 18.10 -11.53 -6.48
C ILE A 124 18.48 -12.19 -7.82
N PRO A 125 18.15 -13.49 -8.04
CA PRO A 125 18.34 -14.13 -9.33
C PRO A 125 17.58 -13.39 -10.43
N LYS A 126 18.26 -13.11 -11.55
CA LYS A 126 17.62 -12.51 -12.72
C LYS A 126 16.59 -13.47 -13.32
N LYS A 127 15.45 -12.92 -13.72
CA LYS A 127 14.44 -13.59 -14.54
C LYS A 127 14.69 -13.31 -16.01
N SER A 128 14.21 -14.18 -16.89
CA SER A 128 14.33 -14.01 -18.34
C SER A 128 13.30 -13.07 -18.95
N LYS A 129 12.33 -12.60 -18.15
CA LYS A 129 11.21 -11.78 -18.62
C LYS A 129 11.56 -10.30 -18.61
N LYS A 130 11.27 -9.63 -19.72
CA LYS A 130 11.51 -8.21 -19.96
C LYS A 130 10.21 -7.42 -19.83
N ILE A 131 10.27 -6.29 -19.15
CA ILE A 131 9.10 -5.43 -18.90
C ILE A 131 9.42 -3.99 -19.32
N ALA A 132 8.56 -3.42 -20.15
CA ALA A 132 8.60 -2.01 -20.50
C ALA A 132 7.63 -1.22 -19.62
N ILE A 133 8.05 -0.05 -19.16
CA ILE A 133 7.23 0.90 -18.41
C ILE A 133 7.25 2.24 -19.15
N LEU A 134 6.09 2.73 -19.55
CA LEU A 134 5.94 4.03 -20.20
C LEU A 134 5.63 5.09 -19.15
N GLY A 135 6.55 6.02 -18.94
CA GLY A 135 6.46 7.11 -17.97
C GLY A 135 7.28 6.85 -16.71
N ALA A 136 8.17 7.79 -16.41
CA ALA A 136 8.98 7.84 -15.19
C ALA A 136 8.33 8.70 -14.09
N GLY A 137 7.00 8.68 -14.01
CA GLY A 137 6.23 9.25 -12.90
C GLY A 137 6.24 8.33 -11.66
N LEU A 138 5.60 8.77 -10.58
CA LEU A 138 5.56 8.01 -9.32
C LEU A 138 5.00 6.57 -9.51
N CYS A 139 4.00 6.38 -10.38
CA CYS A 139 3.45 5.07 -10.69
C CYS A 139 4.47 4.17 -11.40
N GLY A 140 5.07 4.64 -12.49
CA GLY A 140 6.07 3.87 -13.25
C GLY A 140 7.28 3.52 -12.38
N LEU A 141 7.83 4.50 -11.65
CA LEU A 141 8.97 4.27 -10.74
C LEU A 141 8.61 3.31 -9.60
N SER A 142 7.39 3.37 -9.06
CA SER A 142 6.90 2.40 -8.06
C SER A 142 6.86 0.98 -8.62
N CYS A 143 6.36 0.83 -9.84
CA CYS A 143 6.33 -0.45 -10.54
C CYS A 143 7.74 -0.97 -10.79
N THR A 144 8.67 -0.10 -11.23
CA THR A 144 10.10 -0.44 -11.36
C THR A 144 10.67 -0.96 -10.05
N ILE A 145 10.41 -0.29 -8.91
CA ILE A 145 10.90 -0.75 -7.61
C ILE A 145 10.45 -2.19 -7.34
N LYS A 146 9.16 -2.49 -7.49
CA LYS A 146 8.64 -3.83 -7.23
C LYS A 146 9.18 -4.86 -8.24
N LEU A 147 9.20 -4.55 -9.53
CA LEU A 147 9.61 -5.52 -10.54
C LEU A 147 11.11 -5.78 -10.53
N ALA A 148 11.94 -4.73 -10.48
CA ALA A 148 13.39 -4.87 -10.42
C ALA A 148 13.82 -5.56 -9.11
N SER A 149 13.14 -5.30 -7.99
CA SER A 149 13.39 -6.02 -6.72
C SER A 149 12.96 -7.50 -6.75
N HIS A 150 12.30 -7.97 -7.81
CA HIS A 150 11.99 -9.38 -8.02
C HIS A 150 12.81 -10.00 -9.16
N GLY A 151 13.84 -9.27 -9.64
CA GLY A 151 14.80 -9.77 -10.62
C GLY A 151 14.34 -9.68 -12.08
N TYR A 152 13.24 -8.97 -12.37
CA TYR A 152 12.82 -8.72 -13.75
C TYR A 152 13.74 -7.70 -14.44
N ASP A 153 13.89 -7.83 -15.76
CA ASP A 153 14.58 -6.85 -16.58
C ASP A 153 13.60 -5.73 -16.96
N VAL A 154 13.83 -4.52 -16.45
CA VAL A 154 12.86 -3.42 -16.54
C VAL A 154 13.48 -2.25 -17.30
N SER A 155 12.80 -1.82 -18.36
CA SER A 155 13.13 -0.60 -19.10
C SER A 155 12.03 0.44 -18.93
N ILE A 156 12.42 1.65 -18.54
CA ILE A 156 11.53 2.80 -18.41
C ILE A 156 11.77 3.71 -19.61
N PHE A 157 10.68 4.08 -20.29
CA PHE A 157 10.68 5.03 -21.39
C PHE A 157 9.99 6.30 -20.94
N GLU A 158 10.70 7.41 -20.93
CA GLU A 158 10.20 8.71 -20.48
C GLU A 158 10.38 9.74 -21.59
N LYS A 159 9.28 10.42 -21.93
CA LYS A 159 9.25 11.45 -22.98
C LYS A 159 10.10 12.66 -22.61
N SER A 160 10.09 13.06 -21.35
CA SER A 160 10.82 14.24 -20.88
C SER A 160 12.30 13.95 -20.57
N ASP A 161 13.01 15.00 -20.22
CA ASP A 161 14.43 15.00 -19.84
C ASP A 161 14.68 14.56 -18.39
N ARG A 162 13.64 14.22 -17.64
CA ARG A 162 13.70 14.07 -16.19
C ARG A 162 12.61 13.15 -15.67
N VAL A 163 12.89 12.52 -14.53
CA VAL A 163 11.92 11.67 -13.83
C VAL A 163 11.03 12.49 -12.88
N GLY A 164 9.97 11.88 -12.35
CA GLY A 164 9.14 12.44 -11.28
C GLY A 164 7.75 12.91 -11.71
N GLY A 165 7.53 13.14 -13.01
CA GLY A 165 6.20 13.46 -13.56
C GLY A 165 5.48 14.60 -12.81
N LYS A 166 4.30 14.34 -12.25
CA LYS A 166 3.52 15.37 -11.53
C LYS A 166 4.15 15.88 -10.23
N LEU A 167 5.18 15.20 -9.70
CA LEU A 167 5.86 15.65 -8.47
C LEU A 167 6.49 17.04 -8.62
N TRP A 168 6.90 17.43 -9.83
CA TRP A 168 7.42 18.75 -10.14
C TRP A 168 6.44 19.90 -9.83
N GLY A 169 5.13 19.61 -9.78
CA GLY A 169 4.10 20.59 -9.40
C GLY A 169 3.59 20.44 -7.96
N LEU A 170 4.07 19.45 -7.20
CA LEU A 170 3.55 19.11 -5.86
C LEU A 170 4.60 19.25 -4.75
N LEU A 171 5.87 19.01 -5.04
CA LEU A 171 6.96 19.03 -4.06
C LEU A 171 8.20 19.68 -4.65
N SER A 172 9.04 20.23 -3.77
CA SER A 172 10.34 20.76 -4.17
C SER A 172 11.23 19.64 -4.74
N PRO A 173 11.91 19.84 -5.88
CA PRO A 173 12.74 18.84 -6.54
C PRO A 173 13.78 18.20 -5.63
N GLU A 174 14.38 18.99 -4.74
CA GLU A 174 15.44 18.55 -3.83
C GLU A 174 14.94 17.43 -2.90
N ILE A 175 13.66 17.43 -2.56
CA ILE A 175 13.05 16.44 -1.68
C ILE A 175 12.76 15.14 -2.42
N PHE A 176 12.04 15.23 -3.55
CA PHE A 176 11.55 14.03 -4.20
C PHE A 176 12.60 13.36 -5.07
N ILE A 177 13.51 14.12 -5.70
CA ILE A 177 14.62 13.53 -6.48
C ILE A 177 15.56 12.75 -5.57
N ALA A 178 15.96 13.33 -4.44
CA ALA A 178 16.81 12.65 -3.46
C ALA A 178 16.17 11.35 -2.95
N GLU A 179 14.85 11.36 -2.73
CA GLU A 179 14.11 10.15 -2.33
C GLU A 179 14.04 9.12 -3.47
N ILE A 180 13.79 9.54 -4.71
CA ILE A 180 13.77 8.64 -5.88
C ILE A 180 15.13 7.95 -6.03
N GLU A 181 16.21 8.74 -6.05
CA GLU A 181 17.58 8.23 -6.15
C GLU A 181 17.90 7.26 -5.00
N ASN A 182 17.57 7.65 -3.77
CA ASN A 182 17.78 6.80 -2.60
C ASN A 182 17.03 5.47 -2.69
N GLN A 183 15.75 5.46 -3.06
CA GLN A 183 14.97 4.22 -3.12
C GLN A 183 15.35 3.32 -4.29
N MET A 184 15.90 3.89 -5.38
CA MET A 184 16.26 3.16 -6.59
C MET A 184 17.74 2.77 -6.68
N GLN A 185 18.61 3.26 -5.79
CA GLN A 185 20.08 3.16 -5.89
C GLN A 185 20.66 1.74 -6.06
N TYR A 186 19.95 0.69 -5.65
CA TYR A 186 20.42 -0.70 -5.75
C TYR A 186 19.69 -1.53 -6.80
N LEU A 187 18.76 -0.92 -7.53
CA LEU A 187 18.00 -1.59 -8.56
C LEU A 187 18.75 -1.55 -9.88
N ASN A 188 18.67 -2.66 -10.63
CA ASN A 188 19.15 -2.71 -12.00
C ASN A 188 17.95 -2.53 -12.94
N TYR A 189 17.88 -1.38 -13.59
CA TYR A 189 16.86 -1.03 -14.58
C TYR A 189 17.49 -0.12 -15.64
N ASP A 190 16.89 -0.09 -16.81
CA ASP A 190 17.27 0.81 -17.89
C ASP A 190 16.32 2.01 -17.90
N LEU A 191 16.86 3.23 -17.96
CA LEU A 191 16.07 4.46 -17.99
C LEU A 191 16.42 5.24 -19.26
N LYS A 192 15.43 5.35 -20.15
CA LYS A 192 15.53 6.04 -21.43
C LYS A 192 14.74 7.34 -21.36
N LEU A 193 15.44 8.44 -21.08
CA LEU A 193 14.89 9.79 -21.15
C LEU A 193 14.83 10.25 -22.61
N TYR A 194 14.07 11.32 -22.88
CA TYR A 194 13.84 11.85 -24.23
C TYR A 194 13.32 10.80 -25.23
N THR A 195 12.64 9.78 -24.73
CA THR A 195 12.16 8.65 -25.53
C THR A 195 10.65 8.60 -25.44
N GLU A 196 10.00 9.24 -26.40
CA GLU A 196 8.56 9.13 -26.62
C GLU A 196 8.28 7.85 -27.40
N VAL A 197 7.33 7.06 -26.91
CA VAL A 197 6.84 5.87 -27.60
C VAL A 197 5.57 6.26 -28.33
N GLU A 198 5.60 6.20 -29.65
CA GLU A 198 4.46 6.57 -30.51
C GLU A 198 3.46 5.42 -30.63
N THR A 199 3.94 4.17 -30.66
CA THR A 199 3.07 2.99 -30.75
C THR A 199 3.48 1.88 -29.80
N ILE A 200 2.50 1.23 -29.16
CA ILE A 200 2.76 0.06 -28.29
C ILE A 200 3.29 -1.13 -29.09
N GLY A 201 3.00 -1.19 -30.39
CA GLY A 201 3.48 -2.25 -31.29
C GLY A 201 5.00 -2.40 -31.25
N GLU A 202 5.73 -1.28 -31.21
CA GLU A 202 7.19 -1.25 -31.13
C GLU A 202 7.77 -1.98 -29.92
N LEU A 203 7.00 -2.06 -28.82
CA LEU A 203 7.47 -2.67 -27.57
C LEU A 203 7.05 -4.13 -27.42
N LYS A 204 6.02 -4.58 -28.16
CA LYS A 204 5.50 -5.95 -28.00
C LYS A 204 6.47 -7.03 -28.44
N ASP A 205 7.31 -6.73 -29.42
CA ASP A 205 8.23 -7.72 -29.97
C ASP A 205 9.45 -7.93 -29.04
N ASP A 206 9.81 -6.90 -28.26
CA ASP A 206 10.99 -6.90 -27.40
C ASP A 206 10.70 -7.16 -25.92
N PHE A 207 9.45 -6.97 -25.47
CA PHE A 207 9.05 -7.04 -24.06
C PHE A 207 7.89 -8.02 -23.84
N ASP A 208 7.97 -8.79 -22.76
CA ASP A 208 6.91 -9.74 -22.37
C ASP A 208 5.68 -9.05 -21.75
N ALA A 209 5.87 -7.84 -21.20
CA ALA A 209 4.80 -7.03 -20.65
C ALA A 209 5.10 -5.54 -20.78
N VAL A 210 4.05 -4.74 -20.91
CA VAL A 210 4.11 -3.28 -20.99
C VAL A 210 3.15 -2.68 -19.97
N LEU A 211 3.66 -1.80 -19.10
CA LEU A 211 2.84 -0.94 -18.26
C LEU A 211 2.80 0.47 -18.86
N ILE A 212 1.60 0.94 -19.16
CA ILE A 212 1.34 2.32 -19.57
C ILE A 212 1.08 3.13 -18.29
N ALA A 213 2.02 3.98 -17.91
CA ALA A 213 1.96 4.85 -16.73
C ALA A 213 2.20 6.33 -17.12
N THR A 214 1.66 6.73 -18.28
CA THR A 214 1.82 8.06 -18.89
C THR A 214 1.02 9.15 -18.14
N GLY A 215 0.13 8.75 -17.23
CA GLY A 215 -0.67 9.64 -16.40
C GLY A 215 -1.83 10.30 -17.15
N LYS A 216 -2.60 11.13 -16.44
CA LYS A 216 -3.85 11.72 -16.94
C LYS A 216 -3.72 12.47 -18.28
N ASP A 217 -2.59 13.13 -18.50
CA ASP A 217 -2.36 14.01 -19.65
C ASP A 217 -1.54 13.31 -20.74
N GLY A 218 -1.23 12.03 -20.55
CA GLY A 218 -0.47 11.21 -21.49
C GLY A 218 -1.34 10.30 -22.35
N GLU A 219 -0.73 9.64 -23.32
CA GLU A 219 -1.44 8.74 -24.22
C GLU A 219 -1.76 7.40 -23.55
N SER A 220 -2.99 6.92 -23.75
CA SER A 220 -3.43 5.59 -23.33
C SER A 220 -3.32 4.56 -24.45
N PHE A 221 -2.92 4.97 -25.66
CA PHE A 221 -2.80 4.12 -26.85
C PHE A 221 -4.08 3.32 -27.17
N GLY A 222 -5.25 3.87 -26.86
CA GLY A 222 -6.54 3.21 -27.04
C GLY A 222 -6.85 2.10 -26.03
N MET A 223 -6.01 1.88 -25.01
CA MET A 223 -6.17 0.80 -24.03
C MET A 223 -7.18 1.10 -22.91
N LEU A 224 -7.80 2.28 -22.92
CA LEU A 224 -8.89 2.62 -21.99
C LEU A 224 -10.14 1.78 -22.24
N GLU A 225 -10.42 1.45 -23.50
CA GLU A 225 -11.56 0.62 -23.85
C GLU A 225 -11.32 -0.83 -23.43
N GLY A 226 -12.21 -1.35 -22.58
CA GLY A 226 -12.09 -2.71 -22.05
C GLY A 226 -11.04 -2.91 -20.94
N LEU A 227 -10.52 -1.82 -20.35
CA LEU A 227 -9.66 -1.88 -19.16
C LEU A 227 -10.39 -2.51 -17.97
N ASN A 228 -9.81 -3.57 -17.41
CA ASN A 228 -10.25 -4.11 -16.13
C ASN A 228 -9.67 -3.26 -15.00
N ARG A 229 -10.52 -2.62 -14.20
CA ARG A 229 -10.09 -1.69 -13.13
C ARG A 229 -9.47 -2.39 -11.92
N ASP A 230 -9.78 -3.66 -11.70
CA ASP A 230 -9.24 -4.42 -10.57
C ASP A 230 -7.83 -4.96 -10.88
N SER A 231 -7.61 -5.41 -12.11
CA SER A 231 -6.32 -5.96 -12.55
C SER A 231 -5.41 -4.97 -13.28
N LEU A 232 -5.97 -3.82 -13.69
CA LEU A 232 -5.33 -2.83 -14.59
C LEU A 232 -4.96 -3.41 -15.96
N GLY A 233 -5.47 -4.60 -16.32
CA GLY A 233 -5.20 -5.26 -17.59
C GLY A 233 -6.08 -4.71 -18.71
N SER A 234 -5.46 -4.44 -19.86
CA SER A 234 -6.18 -4.10 -21.09
C SER A 234 -6.74 -5.35 -21.80
N LEU A 235 -7.46 -5.15 -22.90
CA LEU A 235 -7.91 -6.24 -23.78
C LEU A 235 -6.74 -6.96 -24.48
N GLN A 236 -5.57 -6.33 -24.52
CA GLN A 236 -4.40 -6.90 -25.15
C GLN A 236 -3.53 -7.59 -24.10
N ALA A 237 -3.24 -8.87 -24.32
CA ALA A 237 -2.42 -9.67 -23.42
C ALA A 237 -1.05 -9.02 -23.21
N GLY A 238 -0.60 -8.98 -21.95
CA GLY A 238 0.68 -8.38 -21.57
C GLY A 238 0.68 -6.86 -21.47
N ILE A 239 -0.43 -6.17 -21.77
CA ILE A 239 -0.53 -4.71 -21.66
C ILE A 239 -1.40 -4.31 -20.48
N PHE A 240 -0.84 -3.47 -19.62
CA PHE A 240 -1.46 -2.91 -18.43
C PHE A 240 -1.50 -1.39 -18.53
N LEU A 241 -2.51 -0.75 -17.94
CA LEU A 241 -2.70 0.70 -17.93
C LEU A 241 -3.03 1.18 -16.52
N ALA A 242 -2.25 2.15 -16.03
CA ALA A 242 -2.37 2.73 -14.69
C ALA A 242 -2.74 4.21 -14.69
#